data_AF-A0A522DXB2-F1
#
_entry.id   AF-A0A522DXB2-F1
#
_cell.length_a   1.000
_cell.length_b   1.000
_cell.length_c   1.000
_cell.angle_alpha   90.00
_cell.angle_beta   90.00
_cell.angle_gamma   90.00
#
_symmetry.space_group_name_H-M   'P 1'
#
loop_
_entity.id
_entity.type
_entity.pdbx_description
1 polymer ?
#
loop_
_entity_poly.entity_id
_entity_poly.type
_entity_poly.pdbx_seq_one_letter_code
_entity_poly.pdbx_strand_id
1 'polypeptide(L)'
;MRKIFIFLIPYFLFLISGAQVNKAPAYPLAVHDPYFSIWSFTDKLNESTTKHWTGTDHSLIGLLSVDGKLYKFLGEPVRELKTILPIAESQTYNCQFTETKPDGDWTGVDYDDSKWQTGKGMFGTKDVNPQTIWASREIWIRRRFDAKPENIHELLLKTKYDDNVEIYLNGQKIYNAGCCSA
;
A
#
# COMPACT_ATOMS: atom_id res chain seq x y z
N MET A 1 -19.95 -32.30 -71.21
CA MET A 1 -19.50 -31.24 -70.27
C MET A 1 -20.25 -31.40 -68.95
N ARG A 2 -19.67 -32.08 -67.95
CA ARG A 2 -20.30 -32.30 -66.64
C ARG A 2 -19.92 -31.15 -65.72
N LYS A 3 -20.92 -30.36 -65.27
CA LYS A 3 -20.75 -29.29 -64.29
C LYS A 3 -20.66 -29.91 -62.89
N ILE A 4 -19.53 -29.73 -62.23
CA ILE A 4 -19.34 -30.09 -60.82
C ILE A 4 -19.85 -28.91 -59.98
N PHE A 5 -20.91 -29.14 -59.19
CA PHE A 5 -21.35 -28.19 -58.18
C PHE A 5 -20.64 -28.50 -56.87
N ILE A 6 -19.81 -27.58 -56.40
CA ILE A 6 -19.20 -27.63 -55.07
C ILE A 6 -20.17 -26.99 -54.09
N PHE A 7 -20.79 -27.79 -53.22
CA PHE A 7 -21.54 -27.28 -52.07
C PHE A 7 -20.57 -27.01 -50.92
N LEU A 8 -20.37 -25.73 -50.60
CA LEU A 8 -19.68 -25.27 -49.40
C LEU A 8 -20.67 -25.31 -48.22
N ILE A 9 -20.49 -26.25 -47.30
CA ILE A 9 -21.21 -26.30 -46.03
C ILE A 9 -20.49 -25.36 -45.05
N PRO A 10 -21.11 -24.31 -44.49
CA PRO A 10 -20.47 -23.49 -43.48
C PRO A 10 -20.52 -24.25 -42.14
N TYR A 11 -19.35 -24.59 -41.61
CA TYR A 11 -19.18 -25.19 -40.30
C TYR A 11 -19.40 -24.09 -39.24
N PHE A 12 -20.59 -24.06 -38.63
CA PHE A 12 -20.90 -23.12 -37.55
C PHE A 12 -20.19 -23.59 -36.28
N LEU A 13 -19.04 -22.99 -35.96
CA LEU A 13 -18.34 -23.18 -34.70
C LEU A 13 -19.19 -22.58 -33.56
N PHE A 14 -19.93 -23.43 -32.86
CA PHE A 14 -20.49 -23.09 -31.56
C PHE A 14 -19.33 -22.97 -30.55
N LEU A 15 -18.88 -21.74 -30.31
CA LEU A 15 -18.04 -21.43 -29.16
C LEU A 15 -18.92 -21.57 -27.91
N ILE A 16 -18.72 -22.67 -27.16
CA ILE A 16 -19.26 -22.80 -25.81
C ILE A 16 -18.48 -21.82 -24.93
N SER A 17 -18.98 -20.60 -24.78
CA SER A 17 -18.50 -19.68 -23.74
C SER A 17 -18.95 -20.21 -22.38
N GLY A 18 -18.13 -21.05 -21.77
CA GLY A 18 -18.29 -21.49 -20.39
C GLY A 18 -17.74 -20.45 -19.41
N ALA A 19 -18.41 -19.32 -19.25
CA ALA A 19 -18.16 -18.43 -18.12
C ALA A 19 -18.95 -18.93 -16.90
N GLN A 20 -18.67 -20.14 -16.43
CA GLN A 20 -19.27 -20.66 -15.21
C GLN A 20 -18.47 -20.13 -14.01
N VAL A 21 -19.07 -19.19 -13.28
CA VAL A 21 -18.51 -18.68 -12.02
C VAL A 21 -18.64 -19.78 -10.97
N ASN A 22 -17.53 -20.48 -10.69
CA ASN A 22 -17.48 -21.58 -9.71
C ASN A 22 -17.18 -21.12 -8.28
N LYS A 23 -17.17 -19.80 -8.05
CA LYS A 23 -16.81 -19.19 -6.77
C LYS A 23 -17.91 -18.24 -6.35
N ALA A 24 -18.34 -18.35 -5.10
CA ALA A 24 -19.24 -17.37 -4.54
C ALA A 24 -18.45 -16.08 -4.27
N PRO A 25 -19.09 -14.90 -4.37
CA PRO A 25 -18.44 -13.64 -3.97
C PRO A 25 -18.13 -13.62 -2.46
N ALA A 26 -18.84 -14.42 -1.66
CA ALA A 26 -18.58 -14.64 -0.25
C ALA A 26 -19.16 -15.98 0.24
N TYR A 27 -18.55 -16.54 1.28
CA TYR A 27 -18.93 -17.80 1.93
C TYR A 27 -19.36 -17.53 3.38
N PRO A 28 -20.58 -17.91 3.81
CA PRO A 28 -21.02 -17.72 5.19
C PRO A 28 -20.26 -18.65 6.14
N LEU A 29 -19.76 -18.12 7.25
CA LEU A 29 -19.02 -18.87 8.28
C LEU A 29 -19.85 -19.07 9.55
N ALA A 30 -20.52 -18.01 9.99
CA ALA A 30 -21.49 -18.05 11.09
C ALA A 30 -22.63 -17.10 10.75
N VAL A 31 -23.85 -17.60 10.67
CA VAL A 31 -25.04 -16.79 10.37
C VAL A 31 -26.06 -17.10 11.45
N HIS A 32 -26.27 -16.15 12.36
CA HIS A 32 -27.26 -16.25 13.42
C HIS A 32 -28.43 -15.31 13.16
N ASP A 33 -28.11 -14.02 12.95
CA ASP A 33 -29.09 -12.97 12.65
C ASP A 33 -28.45 -11.87 11.77
N PRO A 34 -29.22 -10.90 11.26
CA PRO A 34 -28.69 -9.85 10.37
C PRO A 34 -27.63 -8.93 10.98
N TYR A 35 -27.50 -8.91 12.31
CA TYR A 35 -26.48 -8.14 13.04
C TYR A 35 -25.29 -9.01 13.46
N PHE A 36 -25.50 -10.31 13.63
CA PHE A 36 -24.46 -11.30 13.88
C PHE A 36 -24.34 -12.29 12.73
N SER A 37 -23.62 -11.85 11.69
CA SER A 37 -23.19 -12.70 10.59
C SER A 37 -21.71 -12.46 10.26
N ILE A 38 -20.99 -13.54 9.99
CA ILE A 38 -19.54 -13.56 9.72
C ILE A 38 -19.32 -14.35 8.43
N TRP A 39 -18.59 -13.76 7.50
CA TRP A 39 -18.41 -14.23 6.12
C TRP A 39 -16.93 -14.18 5.72
N SER A 40 -16.54 -15.07 4.82
CA SER A 40 -15.27 -14.99 4.07
C SER A 40 -15.53 -14.42 2.68
N PHE A 41 -14.76 -13.42 2.26
CA PHE A 41 -14.82 -12.83 0.91
C PHE A 41 -13.64 -13.28 0.04
N THR A 42 -12.93 -14.32 0.48
CA THR A 42 -11.78 -14.91 -0.20
C THR A 42 -11.96 -16.40 -0.38
N ASP A 43 -11.23 -16.96 -1.34
CA ASP A 43 -11.29 -18.39 -1.67
C ASP A 43 -10.62 -19.27 -0.61
N LYS A 44 -9.68 -18.72 0.15
CA LYS A 44 -9.06 -19.41 1.29
C LYS A 44 -9.47 -18.74 2.59
N LEU A 45 -9.88 -19.57 3.54
CA LEU A 45 -10.46 -19.17 4.81
C LEU A 45 -9.56 -18.26 5.68
N ASN A 46 -8.25 -18.29 5.45
CA ASN A 46 -7.24 -17.60 6.24
C ASN A 46 -6.51 -16.46 5.50
N GLU A 47 -6.98 -16.03 4.33
CA GLU A 47 -6.32 -14.98 3.53
C GLU A 47 -6.76 -13.55 3.89
N SER A 48 -7.91 -13.39 4.54
CA SER A 48 -8.45 -12.06 4.87
C SER A 48 -9.11 -12.05 6.24
N THR A 49 -9.23 -10.86 6.82
CA THR A 49 -10.16 -10.63 7.92
C THR A 49 -11.57 -11.05 7.47
N THR A 50 -12.26 -11.81 8.32
CA THR A 50 -13.68 -12.10 8.10
C THR A 50 -14.51 -10.82 8.18
N LYS A 51 -15.66 -10.82 7.51
CA LYS A 51 -16.49 -9.63 7.33
C LYS A 51 -17.92 -9.89 7.79
N HIS A 52 -18.58 -8.82 8.20
CA HIS A 52 -20.03 -8.78 8.24
C HIS A 52 -20.61 -8.84 6.82
N TRP A 53 -21.89 -9.20 6.65
CA TRP A 53 -22.52 -9.25 5.31
C TRP A 53 -22.50 -7.89 4.58
N THR A 54 -22.36 -6.78 5.32
CA THR A 54 -22.21 -5.41 4.80
C THR A 54 -20.80 -5.12 4.25
N GLY A 55 -19.84 -6.04 4.39
CA GLY A 55 -18.44 -5.88 3.98
C GLY A 55 -17.52 -5.22 5.02
N THR A 56 -18.08 -4.72 6.12
CA THR A 56 -17.32 -4.20 7.27
C THR A 56 -16.51 -5.32 7.92
N ASP A 57 -15.29 -5.03 8.36
CA ASP A 57 -14.47 -6.01 9.07
C ASP A 57 -15.16 -6.46 10.37
N HIS A 58 -15.24 -7.77 10.56
CA HIS A 58 -15.78 -8.41 11.76
C HIS A 58 -14.94 -9.65 12.03
N SER A 59 -13.82 -9.44 12.72
CA SER A 59 -12.72 -10.41 12.79
C SER A 59 -13.07 -11.64 13.62
N LEU A 60 -12.85 -12.82 13.03
CA LEU A 60 -12.87 -14.12 13.66
C LEU A 60 -11.58 -14.83 13.30
N ILE A 61 -10.80 -15.24 14.31
CA ILE A 61 -9.55 -15.96 14.13
C ILE A 61 -9.72 -17.39 14.64
N GLY A 62 -9.41 -18.36 13.78
CA GLY A 62 -9.37 -19.77 14.16
C GLY A 62 -7.93 -20.27 14.25
N LEU A 63 -7.58 -20.82 15.41
CA LEU A 63 -6.30 -21.47 15.68
C LEU A 63 -6.52 -22.95 15.98
N LEU A 64 -5.63 -23.81 15.50
CA LEU A 64 -5.58 -25.25 15.81
C LEU A 64 -4.21 -25.58 16.39
N SER A 65 -4.16 -26.37 17.45
CA SER A 65 -2.92 -26.93 18.00
C SER A 65 -2.76 -28.36 17.53
N VAL A 66 -1.65 -28.67 16.86
CA VAL A 66 -1.27 -30.03 16.45
C VAL A 66 0.11 -30.31 17.02
N ASP A 67 0.20 -31.28 17.93
CA ASP A 67 1.45 -31.65 18.63
C ASP A 67 2.17 -30.46 19.29
N GLY A 68 1.40 -29.53 19.85
CA GLY A 68 1.92 -28.32 20.50
C GLY A 68 2.28 -27.18 19.53
N LYS A 69 2.15 -27.36 18.22
CA LYS A 69 2.33 -26.29 17.22
C LYS A 69 0.99 -25.67 16.84
N LEU A 70 0.90 -24.35 16.97
CA LEU A 70 -0.28 -23.57 16.57
C LEU A 70 -0.29 -23.28 15.07
N TYR A 71 -1.46 -23.46 14.45
CA TYR A 71 -1.74 -23.15 13.05
C TYR A 71 -2.98 -22.24 12.97
N LYS A 72 -2.87 -21.14 12.23
CA LYS A 72 -4.01 -20.27 11.91
C LYS A 72 -4.71 -20.79 10.66
N PHE A 73 -5.94 -21.24 10.81
CA PHE A 73 -6.72 -21.83 9.72
C PHE A 73 -7.88 -20.94 9.25
N LEU A 74 -8.23 -19.91 10.02
CA LEU A 74 -9.34 -19.00 9.75
C LEU A 74 -8.96 -17.56 10.10
N GLY A 75 -9.28 -16.65 9.19
CA GLY A 75 -9.13 -15.21 9.33
C GLY A 75 -7.69 -14.70 9.24
N GLU A 76 -7.55 -13.44 8.84
CA GLU A 76 -6.33 -12.66 9.01
C GLU A 76 -6.55 -11.63 10.14
N PRO A 77 -5.60 -11.44 11.07
CA PRO A 77 -5.67 -10.34 12.02
C PRO A 77 -5.74 -9.00 11.29
N VAL A 78 -6.60 -8.12 11.78
CA VAL A 78 -6.61 -6.73 11.34
C VAL A 78 -5.27 -6.11 11.70
N ARG A 79 -4.53 -5.63 10.70
CA ARG A 79 -3.29 -4.88 10.96
C ARG A 79 -3.66 -3.50 11.45
N GLU A 80 -3.47 -3.26 12.74
CA GLU A 80 -3.58 -1.90 13.28
C GLU A 80 -2.35 -1.10 12.84
N LEU A 81 -2.58 -0.10 12.00
CA LEU A 81 -1.55 0.85 11.63
C LEU A 81 -1.52 1.96 12.67
N LYS A 82 -0.40 2.06 13.38
CA LYS A 82 -0.12 3.18 14.28
C LYS A 82 0.70 4.22 13.54
N THR A 83 0.16 5.44 13.43
CA THR A 83 0.91 6.57 12.90
C THR A 83 2.05 6.93 13.85
N ILE A 84 3.29 6.76 13.38
CA ILE A 84 4.49 7.25 14.08
C ILE A 84 4.71 8.72 13.72
N LEU A 85 4.58 9.06 12.44
CA LEU A 85 4.67 10.42 11.93
C LEU A 85 3.48 10.72 11.02
N PRO A 86 2.83 11.88 11.20
CA PRO A 86 1.81 12.30 10.26
C PRO A 86 2.42 12.61 8.89
N ILE A 87 1.66 12.33 7.83
CA ILE A 87 1.90 12.83 6.48
C ILE A 87 1.27 14.21 6.30
N ALA A 88 1.72 14.98 5.32
CA ALA A 88 1.30 16.37 5.15
C ALA A 88 -0.20 16.52 4.87
N GLU A 89 -0.84 15.49 4.30
CA GLU A 89 -2.29 15.40 4.12
C GLU A 89 -3.06 15.32 5.45
N SER A 90 -2.48 14.65 6.46
CA SER A 90 -3.13 14.42 7.76
C SER A 90 -2.85 15.52 8.78
N GLN A 91 -1.65 16.11 8.76
CA GLN A 91 -1.24 17.16 9.70
C GLN A 91 -0.03 17.91 9.16
N THR A 92 -0.03 19.24 9.30
CA THR A 92 1.13 20.08 9.00
C THR A 92 2.28 19.80 9.96
N TYR A 93 3.50 19.66 9.43
CA TYR A 93 4.73 19.54 10.21
C TYR A 93 5.85 20.35 9.57
N ASN A 94 6.87 20.69 10.35
CA ASN A 94 8.07 21.38 9.88
C ASN A 94 9.17 20.38 9.47
N CYS A 95 9.95 20.76 8.46
CA CYS A 95 11.17 20.09 8.02
C CYS A 95 12.28 21.13 7.78
N GLN A 96 13.52 20.67 7.86
CA GLN A 96 14.64 21.41 7.29
C GLN A 96 14.76 21.06 5.81
N PHE A 97 15.11 22.03 4.97
CA PHE A 97 15.37 21.79 3.56
C PHE A 97 16.43 22.73 2.99
N THR A 98 17.05 22.30 1.90
CA THR A 98 17.96 23.11 1.09
C THR A 98 17.75 22.79 -0.39
N GLU A 99 17.98 23.81 -1.23
CA GLU A 99 17.99 23.69 -2.69
C GLU A 99 19.43 23.67 -3.25
N THR A 100 20.42 23.75 -2.36
CA THR A 100 21.85 23.57 -2.68
C THR A 100 22.30 22.21 -2.18
N LYS A 101 23.03 21.48 -3.03
CA LYS A 101 23.55 20.15 -2.71
C LYS A 101 24.31 20.18 -1.38
N PRO A 102 23.91 19.38 -0.38
CA PRO A 102 24.62 19.24 0.88
C PRO A 102 26.01 18.64 0.69
N ASP A 103 26.96 19.09 1.50
CA ASP A 103 28.30 18.51 1.59
C ASP A 103 28.33 17.33 2.58
N GLY A 104 29.33 16.45 2.47
CA GLY A 104 29.56 15.37 3.42
C GLY A 104 28.44 14.31 3.49
N ASP A 105 28.35 13.63 4.63
CA ASP A 105 27.30 12.62 4.89
C ASP A 105 26.02 13.28 5.40
N TRP A 106 25.33 13.97 4.50
CA TRP A 106 24.07 14.64 4.81
C TRP A 106 22.93 13.68 5.15
N THR A 107 23.10 12.37 4.95
CA THR A 107 22.09 11.35 5.26
C THR A 107 22.21 10.80 6.68
N GLY A 108 23.39 10.98 7.31
CA GLY A 108 23.67 10.55 8.67
C GLY A 108 22.78 11.19 9.72
N VAL A 109 22.66 10.53 10.87
CA VAL A 109 21.84 10.98 12.01
C VAL A 109 22.38 12.28 12.62
N ASP A 110 23.71 12.41 12.70
CA ASP A 110 24.42 13.52 13.35
C ASP A 110 24.71 14.71 12.42
N TYR A 111 24.26 14.67 11.17
CA TYR A 111 24.49 15.76 10.23
C TYR A 111 23.87 17.07 10.74
N ASP A 112 24.66 18.15 10.74
CA ASP A 112 24.21 19.48 11.12
C ASP A 112 23.53 20.18 9.94
N ASP A 113 22.21 20.32 10.04
CA ASP A 113 21.36 21.05 9.09
C ASP A 113 20.88 22.39 9.66
N SER A 114 21.54 22.94 10.69
CA SER A 114 21.17 24.22 11.30
C SER A 114 21.18 25.41 10.32
N LYS A 115 21.93 25.29 9.22
CA LYS A 115 22.01 26.28 8.13
C LYS A 115 20.94 26.10 7.05
N TRP A 116 20.14 25.04 7.13
CA TRP A 116 19.07 24.78 6.16
C TRP A 116 17.87 25.68 6.47
N GLN A 117 17.01 25.85 5.48
CA GLN A 117 15.78 26.59 5.62
C GLN A 117 14.72 25.72 6.30
N THR A 118 13.81 26.33 7.05
CA THR A 118 12.66 25.63 7.61
C THR A 118 11.43 25.78 6.71
N GLY A 119 10.82 24.65 6.34
CA GLY A 119 9.62 24.59 5.51
C GLY A 119 8.55 23.68 6.12
N LYS A 120 7.32 23.78 5.62
CA LYS A 120 6.20 22.90 5.98
C LYS A 120 6.07 21.76 4.97
N GLY A 121 5.76 20.56 5.46
CA GLY A 121 5.50 19.39 4.61
C GLY A 121 4.41 19.65 3.56
N MET A 122 4.47 18.93 2.43
CA MET A 122 3.85 19.26 1.13
C MET A 122 4.67 20.33 0.38
N PHE A 123 5.87 19.90 -0.01
CA PHE A 123 6.80 20.64 -0.83
C PHE A 123 6.39 20.50 -2.31
N GLY A 124 6.52 21.56 -3.11
CA GLY A 124 6.23 21.50 -4.54
C GLY A 124 6.51 22.79 -5.30
N THR A 125 6.16 22.81 -6.58
CA THR A 125 6.16 24.02 -7.42
C THR A 125 4.92 24.87 -7.18
N LYS A 126 4.94 26.14 -7.57
CA LYS A 126 3.85 27.09 -7.26
C LYS A 126 2.47 26.68 -7.82
N ASP A 127 2.44 25.97 -8.94
CA ASP A 127 1.24 25.51 -9.65
C ASP A 127 0.45 24.42 -8.91
N VAL A 128 1.08 23.69 -7.98
CA VAL A 128 0.42 22.65 -7.17
C VAL A 128 -0.04 23.13 -5.80
N ASN A 129 0.00 24.45 -5.56
CA ASN A 129 -0.37 25.09 -4.29
C ASN A 129 0.23 24.40 -3.04
N PRO A 130 1.57 24.27 -2.96
CA PRO A 130 2.25 23.57 -1.89
C PRO A 130 2.26 24.40 -0.60
N GLN A 131 2.55 23.75 0.53
CA GLN A 131 2.81 24.45 1.79
C GLN A 131 4.22 25.06 1.84
N THR A 132 5.15 24.54 1.04
CA THR A 132 6.47 25.13 0.83
C THR A 132 6.86 25.03 -0.63
N ILE A 133 7.16 26.17 -1.22
CA ILE A 133 7.56 26.28 -2.63
C ILE A 133 9.06 26.02 -2.73
N TRP A 134 9.48 25.18 -3.69
CA TRP A 134 10.87 25.10 -4.17
C TRP A 134 10.94 25.46 -5.65
N ALA A 135 12.09 25.94 -6.12
CA ALA A 135 12.25 26.38 -7.51
C ALA A 135 13.46 25.78 -8.23
N SER A 136 14.41 25.20 -7.50
CA SER A 136 15.59 24.52 -8.04
C SER A 136 15.25 23.19 -8.72
N ARG A 137 16.26 22.64 -9.38
CA ARG A 137 16.21 21.30 -9.99
C ARG A 137 16.14 20.18 -8.94
N GLU A 138 16.74 20.39 -7.78
CA GLU A 138 16.89 19.39 -6.73
C GLU A 138 16.64 20.02 -5.36
N ILE A 139 15.95 19.28 -4.51
CA ILE A 139 15.68 19.65 -3.13
C ILE A 139 16.12 18.52 -2.20
N TRP A 140 16.73 18.88 -1.09
CA TRP A 140 17.03 17.97 0.02
C TRP A 140 16.18 18.35 1.20
N ILE A 141 15.47 17.37 1.76
CA ILE A 141 14.53 17.57 2.87
C ILE A 141 14.97 16.64 4.02
N ARG A 142 15.09 17.20 5.23
CA ARG A 142 15.35 16.46 6.47
C ARG A 142 14.23 16.69 7.47
N ARG A 143 13.69 15.59 8.01
CA ARG A 143 12.74 15.57 9.11
C ARG A 143 13.31 14.72 10.23
N ARG A 144 13.59 15.33 11.38
CA ARG A 144 13.97 14.61 12.60
C ARG A 144 12.74 14.27 13.43
N PHE A 145 12.81 13.13 14.08
CA PHE A 145 11.76 12.64 14.97
C PHE A 145 12.32 11.59 15.91
N ASP A 146 11.69 11.46 17.08
CA ASP A 146 11.97 10.39 18.03
C ASP A 146 10.94 9.27 17.86
N ALA A 147 11.41 8.02 17.86
CA ALA A 147 10.56 6.84 17.81
C ALA A 147 11.03 5.81 18.83
N LYS A 148 10.10 5.00 19.34
CA LYS A 148 10.35 3.88 20.24
C LYS A 148 10.31 2.56 19.46
N PRO A 149 11.46 2.05 18.97
CA PRO A 149 11.50 0.92 18.04
C PRO A 149 10.97 -0.39 18.64
N GLU A 150 11.02 -0.55 19.95
CA GLU A 150 10.57 -1.75 20.67
C GLU A 150 9.08 -2.10 20.46
N ASN A 151 8.28 -1.17 19.94
CA ASN A 151 6.86 -1.37 19.64
C ASN A 151 6.54 -1.42 18.14
N ILE A 152 7.56 -1.55 17.27
CA ILE A 152 7.40 -1.53 15.82
C ILE A 152 7.68 -2.93 15.26
N HIS A 153 6.63 -3.64 14.86
CA HIS A 153 6.76 -4.92 14.15
C HIS A 153 7.20 -4.72 12.69
N GLU A 154 6.60 -3.75 12.01
CA GLU A 154 6.86 -3.41 10.61
C GLU A 154 6.75 -1.89 10.44
N LEU A 155 7.70 -1.29 9.73
CA LEU A 155 7.68 0.14 9.42
C LEU A 155 7.22 0.33 7.98
N LEU A 156 6.17 1.12 7.79
CA LEU A 156 5.64 1.46 6.48
C LEU A 156 5.89 2.94 6.19
N LEU A 157 6.37 3.23 4.99
CA LEU A 157 6.54 4.58 4.49
C LEU A 157 5.48 4.87 3.42
N LYS A 158 4.64 5.88 3.67
CA LYS A 158 3.74 6.44 2.66
C LYS A 158 4.34 7.75 2.15
N THR A 159 4.63 7.81 0.86
CA THR A 159 5.25 8.97 0.21
C THR A 159 4.61 9.27 -1.14
N LYS A 160 4.68 10.52 -1.58
CA LYS A 160 4.31 10.99 -2.91
C LYS A 160 5.40 11.93 -3.39
N TYR A 161 5.85 11.75 -4.62
CA TYR A 161 6.96 12.48 -5.23
C TYR A 161 6.72 12.59 -6.73
N ASP A 162 7.39 13.55 -7.36
CA ASP A 162 7.38 13.82 -8.80
C ASP A 162 8.66 14.63 -9.13
N ASP A 163 9.63 14.15 -9.89
CA ASP A 163 9.73 12.85 -10.58
C ASP A 163 10.54 11.80 -9.80
N ASN A 164 11.79 12.13 -9.45
CA ASN A 164 12.73 11.19 -8.82
C ASN A 164 12.78 11.42 -7.30
N VAL A 165 12.99 10.35 -6.55
CA VAL A 165 13.18 10.44 -5.09
C VAL A 165 14.22 9.45 -4.61
N GLU A 166 15.03 9.88 -3.64
CA GLU A 166 15.82 9.00 -2.80
C GLU A 166 15.47 9.27 -1.35
N ILE A 167 15.24 8.21 -0.58
CA ILE A 167 14.83 8.30 0.82
C ILE A 167 15.81 7.51 1.67
N TYR A 168 16.28 8.18 2.72
CA TYR A 168 17.24 7.65 3.67
C TYR A 168 16.65 7.70 5.08
N LEU A 169 16.98 6.71 5.90
CA LEU A 169 16.69 6.67 7.33
C LEU A 169 18.00 6.38 8.07
N ASN A 170 18.47 7.34 8.85
CA ASN A 170 19.72 7.25 9.63
C ASN A 170 20.94 6.79 8.79
N GLY A 171 21.15 7.40 7.63
CA GLY A 171 22.25 7.09 6.71
C GLY A 171 21.97 5.92 5.76
N GLN A 172 20.98 5.07 6.02
CA GLN A 172 20.65 3.94 5.16
C GLN A 172 19.62 4.35 4.09
N LYS A 173 19.93 4.11 2.81
CA LYS A 173 18.97 4.25 1.71
C LYS A 173 17.88 3.18 1.88
N ILE A 174 16.63 3.61 2.05
CA ILE A 174 15.47 2.71 2.23
C ILE A 174 14.58 2.65 0.99
N TYR A 175 14.66 3.64 0.11
CA TYR A 175 13.87 3.69 -1.12
C TYR A 175 14.55 4.59 -2.15
N ASN A 176 14.45 4.21 -3.42
CA ASN A 176 14.74 5.10 -4.55
C ASN A 176 13.79 4.80 -5.70
N ALA A 177 13.42 5.84 -6.41
CA ALA A 177 12.53 5.73 -7.55
C ALA A 177 12.78 6.86 -8.54
N GLY A 178 12.47 6.58 -9.80
CA GLY A 178 12.57 7.54 -10.88
C GLY A 178 11.19 7.93 -11.44
N CYS A 179 11.20 8.75 -12.48
CA CYS A 179 10.03 8.97 -13.32
C CYS A 179 9.43 7.61 -13.76
N CYS A 180 8.11 7.46 -13.62
CA CYS A 180 7.32 6.28 -14.02
C CYS A 180 7.59 4.95 -13.29
N SER A 181 8.24 4.93 -12.12
CA SER A 181 8.20 3.72 -11.28
C SER A 181 6.79 3.55 -10.67
N ALA A 182 6.06 2.58 -11.22
CA ALA A 182 4.71 2.17 -10.83
C ALA A 182 4.66 1.55 -9.43
#